data_AF-A0A6G0YVX7-F1
#
_entry.id   AF-A0A6G0YVX7-F1
#
_cell.length_a   1.000
_cell.length_b   1.000
_cell.length_c   1.000
_cell.angle_alpha   90.00
_cell.angle_beta   90.00
_cell.angle_gamma   90.00
#
_symmetry.space_group_name_H-M   'P 1'
#
loop_
_entity.id
_entity.type
_entity.pdbx_description
1 polymer ?
#
loop_
_entity_poly.entity_id
_entity_poly.type
_entity_poly.pdbx_seq_one_letter_code
_entity_poly.pdbx_strand_id
1 'polypeptide(L)'
;MSLNVSYLLTRVEGKVGSPEKPLSDLGLISYRSYWKDVLLQYLCDLGGKQLSIKDMSQELAINSYDIVSTLQALGMMKYWKGKHIILKKQVIRLFYL
;
A
#
# COMPACT_ATOMS: atom_id res chain seq x y z
N MET A 1 4.53 13.72 15.26
CA MET A 1 3.97 12.35 15.17
C MET A 1 4.55 11.70 13.92
N SER A 2 5.18 10.53 13.99
CA SER A 2 5.67 9.83 12.79
C SER A 2 4.51 9.14 12.06
N LEU A 3 4.64 8.94 10.74
CA LEU A 3 3.59 8.29 9.92
C LEU A 3 3.22 6.90 10.46
N ASN A 4 4.22 6.13 10.92
CA ASN A 4 4.00 4.82 11.50
C ASN A 4 3.05 4.88 12.72
N VAL A 5 3.32 5.80 13.67
CA VAL A 5 2.47 5.96 14.86
C VAL A 5 1.05 6.42 14.47
N SER A 6 0.92 7.29 13.47
CA SER A 6 -0.39 7.70 12.95
C SER A 6 -1.23 6.52 12.45
N TYR A 7 -0.66 5.68 11.59
CA TYR A 7 -1.38 4.51 11.05
C TYR A 7 -1.60 3.42 12.09
N LEU A 8 -0.70 3.26 13.07
CA LEU A 8 -0.93 2.36 14.21
C LEU A 8 -2.18 2.75 15.01
N LEU A 9 -2.36 4.04 15.31
CA LEU A 9 -3.58 4.51 15.97
C LEU A 9 -4.82 4.27 15.11
N THR A 10 -4.76 4.58 13.82
CA THR A 10 -5.87 4.33 12.90
C THR A 10 -6.28 2.85 12.88
N ARG A 11 -5.30 1.93 12.91
CA ARG A 11 -5.56 0.48 13.03
C ARG A 11 -6.23 0.11 14.35
N VAL A 12 -5.74 0.65 15.47
CA VAL A 12 -6.33 0.40 16.80
C VAL A 12 -7.78 0.89 16.88
N GLU A 13 -8.10 1.98 16.20
CA GLU A 13 -9.47 2.50 16.09
C GLU A 13 -10.36 1.72 15.11
N GLY A 14 -9.82 0.72 14.40
CA GLY A 14 -10.54 -0.03 13.36
C GLY A 14 -10.93 0.82 12.16
N LYS A 15 -10.22 1.92 11.92
CA LYS A 15 -10.49 2.86 10.82
C LYS A 15 -9.52 2.65 9.66
N VAL A 16 -9.86 3.28 8.55
CA VAL A 16 -9.00 3.43 7.37
C VAL A 16 -8.71 4.90 7.16
N GLY A 17 -7.44 5.24 6.98
CA GLY A 17 -6.95 6.61 6.89
C GLY A 17 -6.37 6.95 5.52
N SER A 18 -6.43 8.23 5.19
CA SER A 18 -5.71 8.87 4.09
C SER A 18 -5.21 10.22 4.61
N PRO A 19 -4.06 10.74 4.14
CA PRO A 19 -3.64 12.09 4.47
C PRO A 19 -4.70 13.14 4.16
N GLU A 20 -4.79 14.16 5.01
CA GLU A 20 -5.55 15.37 4.68
C GLU A 20 -4.88 16.12 3.51
N LYS A 21 -5.70 16.71 2.65
CA LYS A 21 -5.27 17.35 1.39
C LYS A 21 -5.53 18.87 1.47
N PRO A 22 -4.69 19.72 0.86
CA PRO A 22 -3.49 19.38 0.08
C PRO A 22 -2.29 19.00 0.97
N LEU A 23 -1.45 18.09 0.47
CA LEU A 23 -0.17 17.76 1.09
C LEU A 23 0.93 18.71 0.61
N SER A 24 1.93 18.95 1.46
CA SER A 24 3.21 19.53 1.03
C SER A 24 4.00 18.52 0.18
N ASP A 25 4.93 19.00 -0.65
CA ASP A 25 5.78 18.13 -1.49
C ASP A 25 6.54 17.09 -0.66
N LEU A 26 7.13 17.51 0.46
CA LEU A 26 7.82 16.62 1.39
C LEU A 26 6.86 15.63 2.08
N GLY A 27 5.65 16.08 2.40
CA GLY A 27 4.59 15.21 2.93
C GLY A 27 4.24 14.11 1.94
N LEU A 28 4.03 14.48 0.67
CA LEU A 28 3.70 13.54 -0.40
C LEU A 28 4.81 12.50 -0.61
N ILE A 29 6.08 12.91 -0.61
CA ILE A 29 7.23 11.98 -0.70
C ILE A 29 7.23 11.02 0.49
N SER A 30 7.00 11.54 1.70
CA SER A 30 7.00 10.75 2.93
C SER A 30 5.88 9.70 2.94
N TYR A 31 4.66 10.07 2.55
CA TYR A 31 3.53 9.13 2.43
C TYR A 31 3.79 8.07 1.35
N ARG A 32 4.29 8.46 0.18
CA ARG A 32 4.62 7.52 -0.90
C ARG A 32 5.68 6.51 -0.50
N SER A 33 6.74 6.95 0.19
CA SER A 33 7.76 6.04 0.70
C SER A 33 7.17 5.07 1.72
N TYR A 34 6.41 5.58 2.70
CA TYR A 34 5.78 4.76 3.73
C TYR A 34 4.83 3.70 3.15
N TRP A 35 3.93 4.10 2.24
CA TRP A 35 2.99 3.15 1.63
C TRP A 35 3.70 2.10 0.79
N LYS A 36 4.72 2.50 0.03
CA LYS A 36 5.54 1.55 -0.73
C LYS A 36 6.13 0.49 0.19
N ASP A 37 6.79 0.90 1.27
CA ASP A 37 7.49 -0.02 2.17
C ASP A 37 6.52 -1.00 2.83
N VAL A 38 5.40 -0.48 3.36
CA VAL A 38 4.38 -1.31 4.02
C VAL A 38 3.67 -2.26 3.04
N LEU A 39 3.34 -1.80 1.83
CA LEU A 39 2.71 -2.64 0.81
C LEU A 39 3.64 -3.73 0.31
N LEU A 40 4.93 -3.41 0.08
CA LEU A 40 5.90 -4.41 -0.34
C LEU A 40 6.08 -5.48 0.74
N GLN A 41 6.23 -5.09 2.01
CA GLN A 41 6.31 -6.02 3.13
C GLN A 41 5.07 -6.94 3.17
N TYR A 42 3.88 -6.34 3.08
CA TYR A 42 2.62 -7.08 3.07
C TYR A 42 2.55 -8.13 1.94
N LEU A 43 2.97 -7.75 0.73
CA LEU A 43 2.99 -8.64 -0.43
C LEU A 43 4.01 -9.79 -0.28
N CYS A 44 5.13 -9.56 0.42
CA CYS A 44 6.10 -10.61 0.75
C CYS A 44 5.46 -11.66 1.67
N ASP A 45 4.80 -11.18 2.73
CA ASP A 45 4.24 -12.03 3.79
C ASP A 45 3.01 -12.83 3.31
N LEU A 46 2.32 -12.34 2.28
CA LEU A 46 1.14 -13.01 1.70
C LEU A 46 1.45 -14.37 1.05
N GLY A 47 2.72 -14.63 0.70
CA GLY A 47 3.22 -15.97 0.37
C GLY A 47 2.50 -16.72 -0.75
N GLY A 48 1.90 -16.03 -1.71
CA GLY A 48 1.17 -16.69 -2.82
C GLY A 48 -0.35 -16.70 -2.72
N LYS A 49 -0.94 -16.31 -1.58
CA LYS A 49 -2.41 -16.25 -1.40
C LYS A 49 -3.10 -15.26 -2.36
N GLN A 50 -4.44 -15.38 -2.44
CA GLN A 50 -5.26 -14.41 -3.17
C GLN A 50 -5.16 -13.04 -2.49
N LEU A 51 -5.09 -12.00 -3.32
CA LEU A 51 -4.89 -10.63 -2.87
C LEU A 51 -6.20 -9.85 -3.02
N SER A 52 -6.59 -9.16 -1.96
CA SER A 52 -7.80 -8.34 -1.90
C SER A 52 -7.41 -6.93 -1.48
N ILE A 53 -7.76 -5.93 -2.30
CA ILE A 53 -7.53 -4.51 -1.95
C ILE A 53 -8.29 -4.15 -0.67
N LYS A 54 -9.49 -4.71 -0.50
CA LYS A 54 -10.33 -4.47 0.68
C LYS A 54 -9.63 -4.98 1.95
N ASP A 55 -9.08 -6.19 1.91
CA ASP A 55 -8.44 -6.80 3.07
C ASP A 55 -7.15 -6.05 3.41
N MET A 56 -6.35 -5.70 2.41
CA MET A 56 -5.18 -4.81 2.59
C MET A 56 -5.56 -3.47 3.23
N SER A 57 -6.65 -2.87 2.76
CA SER A 57 -7.10 -1.58 3.28
C SER A 57 -7.41 -1.68 4.77
N GLN A 58 -8.13 -2.73 5.19
CA GLN A 58 -8.46 -2.96 6.60
C GLN A 58 -7.22 -3.30 7.44
N GLU A 59 -6.38 -4.23 6.98
CA GLU A 59 -5.22 -4.70 7.74
C GLU A 59 -4.13 -3.62 7.87
N LEU A 60 -3.96 -2.80 6.83
CA LEU A 60 -2.95 -1.75 6.82
C LEU A 60 -3.46 -0.40 7.33
N ALA A 61 -4.78 -0.25 7.51
CA ALA A 61 -5.49 1.01 7.73
C ALA A 61 -5.19 2.09 6.68
N ILE A 62 -4.85 1.69 5.45
CA ILE A 62 -4.59 2.60 4.33
C ILE A 62 -5.82 2.63 3.44
N ASN A 63 -6.23 3.81 3.00
CA ASN A 63 -7.33 3.94 2.05
C ASN A 63 -7.05 3.16 0.75
N SER A 64 -8.05 2.41 0.26
CA SER A 64 -7.96 1.64 -0.98
C SER A 64 -7.45 2.44 -2.18
N TYR A 65 -7.76 3.72 -2.27
CA TYR A 65 -7.27 4.59 -3.33
C TYR A 65 -5.75 4.78 -3.27
N ASP A 66 -5.21 5.00 -2.07
CA ASP A 66 -3.78 5.17 -1.83
C ASP A 66 -3.02 3.86 -2.10
N ILE A 67 -3.64 2.72 -1.78
CA ILE A 67 -3.11 1.39 -2.13
C ILE A 67 -3.05 1.21 -3.65
N VAL A 68 -4.17 1.44 -4.35
CA VAL A 68 -4.26 1.27 -5.81
C VAL A 68 -3.28 2.19 -6.52
N SER A 69 -3.23 3.47 -6.15
CA SER A 69 -2.33 4.44 -6.76
C SER A 69 -0.86 4.09 -6.51
N THR A 70 -0.51 3.59 -5.32
CA THR A 70 0.85 3.13 -5.02
C THR A 70 1.22 1.90 -5.84
N LEU A 71 0.34 0.89 -5.91
CA LEU A 71 0.58 -0.31 -6.73
C LEU A 71 0.67 0.01 -8.23
N GLN A 72 -0.10 0.97 -8.72
CA GLN A 72 0.01 1.50 -10.08
C GLN A 72 1.37 2.18 -10.31
N ALA A 73 1.82 3.04 -9.37
CA ALA A 73 3.11 3.70 -9.44
C ALA A 73 4.29 2.71 -9.42
N LEU A 74 4.14 1.58 -8.74
CA LEU A 74 5.12 0.48 -8.74
C LEU A 74 5.07 -0.39 -10.02
N GLY A 75 4.14 -0.13 -10.95
CA GLY A 75 3.93 -0.95 -12.13
C GLY A 75 3.41 -2.37 -11.81
N MET A 76 2.82 -2.54 -10.62
CA MET A 76 2.36 -3.83 -10.11
C MET A 76 0.88 -4.10 -10.41
N MET A 77 0.16 -3.15 -11.00
CA MET A 77 -1.23 -3.31 -11.45
C MET A 77 -1.28 -3.47 -12.97
N LYS A 78 -1.94 -4.53 -13.47
CA LYS A 78 -2.41 -4.64 -14.85
C LYS A 78 -3.91 -4.73 -14.90
N TYR A 79 -4.49 -4.28 -16.00
CA TYR A 79 -5.89 -4.53 -16.30
C TYR A 79 -5.98 -5.71 -17.26
N TRP A 80 -6.84 -6.69 -16.96
CA TRP A 80 -7.05 -7.86 -17.80
C TRP A 80 -8.51 -8.29 -17.75
N LYS A 81 -9.17 -8.33 -18.92
CA LYS A 81 -10.57 -8.78 -19.07
C LYS A 81 -11.53 -8.17 -18.04
N GLY A 82 -11.49 -6.85 -17.84
CA GLY A 82 -12.40 -6.18 -16.90
C GLY A 82 -11.94 -6.20 -15.43
N LYS A 83 -10.85 -6.90 -15.10
CA LYS A 83 -10.34 -7.06 -13.73
C LYS A 83 -8.96 -6.44 -13.57
N HIS A 84 -8.71 -5.78 -12.45
CA HIS A 84 -7.36 -5.42 -12.05
C HIS A 84 -6.63 -6.67 -11.55
N ILE A 85 -5.56 -7.06 -12.23
CA ILE A 85 -4.64 -8.13 -11.85
C ILE A 85 -3.37 -7.51 -11.28
N ILE A 86 -3.00 -7.92 -10.08
CA ILE A 86 -1.72 -7.53 -9.48
C ILE A 86 -0.65 -8.49 -9.99
N LEU A 87 0.37 -7.94 -10.65
CA LEU A 87 1.54 -8.69 -11.08
C LEU A 87 2.38 -9.05 -9.86
N LYS A 88 2.38 -10.33 -9.49
CA LYS A 88 3.46 -10.88 -8.66
C LYS A 88 4.73 -10.91 -9.51
N LYS A 89 5.49 -9.83 -9.49
CA LYS A 89 6.84 -9.85 -10.07
C LYS A 89 7.77 -10.38 -8.97
N GLN A 90 8.63 -11.34 -9.31
CA GLN A 90 9.77 -11.82 -8.52
C GLN A 90 10.80 -10.71 -8.19
N VAL A 91 10.39 -9.44 -8.23
CA VAL A 91 11.18 -8.22 -8.02
C VAL A 91 11.44 -7.96 -6.55
N ILE A 92 10.66 -8.53 -5.64
CA ILE A 92 10.91 -8.45 -4.18
C ILE A 92 12.33 -8.97 -3.84
N ARG A 93 12.83 -9.98 -4.55
CA ARG A 93 14.16 -10.56 -4.31
C ARG A 93 15.33 -9.68 -4.78
N LEU A 94 15.08 -8.67 -5.62
CA LEU A 94 16.13 -7.76 -6.14
C LEU A 94 16.28 -6.46 -5.34
N PHE A 95 15.33 -6.12 -4.46
CA PHE A 95 15.42 -4.91 -3.63
C PHE A 95 15.99 -5.18 -2.23
N TYR A 96 16.20 -6.45 -1.86
CA TYR A 96 16.72 -6.89 -0.57
C TYR A 96 17.97 -7.80 -0.68
N LEU A 97 18.61 -7.82 -1.85
CA LEU A 97 19.97 -8.34 -2.10
C LEU A 97 20.79 -7.22 -2.74
#